data_AF-A0A1W9NUL4-F1
#
_entry.id   AF-A0A1W9NUL4-F1
#
_cell.length_a   1.000
_cell.length_b   1.000
_cell.length_c   1.000
_cell.angle_alpha   90.00
_cell.angle_beta   90.00
_cell.angle_gamma   90.00
#
_symmetry.space_group_name_H-M   'P 1'
#
loop_
_entity.id
_entity.type
_entity.pdbx_description
1 polymer ?
#
loop_
_entity_poly.entity_id
_entity_poly.type
_entity_poly.pdbx_seq_one_letter_code
_entity_poly.pdbx_strand_id
1 'polypeptide(L)'
;MQYYSDDQNTKGAYLLFVGVQVFLLLLVYGFVYTSLVAVRLATAQYHLTFMAYMPVVLAMIIYPVVLYRTRRMFLLEKRLRAIGWMLGWASVIIVALYAFLSQLIPV
;
A
#
# COMPACT_ATOMS: atom_id res chain seq x y z
N MET A 1 -25.70 32.41 1.64
CA MET A 1 -25.07 31.11 1.97
C MET A 1 -23.58 31.36 2.01
N GLN A 2 -22.99 31.24 3.21
CA GLN A 2 -21.74 31.92 3.57
C GLN A 2 -20.51 31.39 2.82
N TYR A 3 -19.73 32.35 2.34
CA TYR A 3 -18.39 32.34 1.76
C TYR A 3 -17.31 31.85 2.76
N TYR A 4 -17.65 30.89 3.61
CA TYR A 4 -16.76 30.31 4.62
C TYR A 4 -15.87 29.24 3.95
N SER A 5 -14.68 29.69 3.56
CA SER A 5 -13.42 28.94 3.56
C SER A 5 -13.25 27.69 2.69
N ASP A 6 -13.65 27.72 1.41
CA ASP A 6 -13.32 26.67 0.42
C ASP A 6 -11.82 26.27 0.42
N ASP A 7 -10.93 27.23 0.67
CA ASP A 7 -9.49 26.99 0.80
C ASP A 7 -9.10 26.25 2.09
N GLN A 8 -9.72 26.58 3.23
CA GLN A 8 -9.47 25.84 4.48
C GLN A 8 -10.06 24.44 4.44
N ASN A 9 -11.25 24.26 3.84
CA ASN A 9 -11.87 22.96 3.67
C ASN A 9 -11.04 22.07 2.73
N THR A 10 -10.50 22.64 1.65
CA THR A 10 -9.61 21.92 0.73
C THR A 10 -8.29 21.52 1.39
N LYS A 11 -7.68 22.40 2.20
CA LYS A 11 -6.49 22.09 3.00
C LYS A 11 -6.77 21.01 4.06
N GLY A 12 -7.92 21.10 4.74
CA GLY A 12 -8.36 20.11 5.71
C GLY A 12 -8.56 18.72 5.07
N ALA A 13 -9.25 18.66 3.94
CA ALA A 13 -9.45 17.43 3.18
C ALA A 13 -8.12 16.82 2.70
N TYR A 14 -7.17 17.65 2.26
CA TYR A 14 -5.84 17.19 1.88
C TYR A 14 -5.04 16.64 3.07
N LEU A 15 -5.07 17.31 4.22
CA LEU A 15 -4.43 16.81 5.45
C LEU A 15 -5.01 15.47 5.89
N LEU A 16 -6.33 15.31 5.86
CA LEU A 16 -6.98 14.02 6.14
C LEU A 16 -6.55 12.96 5.14
N PHE A 17 -6.52 13.28 3.85
CA PHE A 17 -6.06 12.36 2.81
C PHE A 17 -4.62 11.91 3.06
N VAL A 18 -3.71 12.82 3.38
CA VAL A 18 -2.31 12.49 3.71
C VAL A 18 -2.23 11.66 5.00
N GLY A 19 -3.04 11.95 6.01
CA GLY A 19 -3.12 11.16 7.24
C GLY A 19 -3.51 9.71 6.97
N VAL A 20 -4.57 9.50 6.18
CA VAL A 20 -4.98 8.15 5.72
C VAL A 20 -3.88 7.50 4.88
N GLN A 21 -3.21 8.28 4.02
CA GLN A 21 -2.14 7.78 3.17
C GLN A 21 -0.96 7.24 3.99
N VAL A 22 -0.56 7.95 5.05
CA VAL A 22 0.49 7.50 5.98
C VAL A 22 0.03 6.28 6.77
N PHE A 23 -1.21 6.26 7.25
CA PHE A 23 -1.76 5.10 7.94
C PHE A 23 -1.71 3.84 7.06
N LEU A 24 -2.17 3.94 5.80
CA LEU A 24 -2.13 2.81 4.87
C LEU A 24 -0.69 2.43 4.50
N LEU A 25 0.24 3.39 4.43
CA LEU A 25 1.66 3.09 4.25
C LEU A 25 2.20 2.21 5.36
N LEU A 26 1.95 2.58 6.62
CA LEU A 26 2.38 1.77 7.76
C LEU A 26 1.75 0.38 7.74
N LEU A 27 0.45 0.31 7.42
CA LEU A 27 -0.26 -0.96 7.33
C LEU A 27 0.33 -1.87 6.25
N VAL A 28 0.45 -1.40 5.01
CA VAL A 28 1.00 -2.19 3.90
C VAL A 28 2.46 -2.58 4.17
N TYR A 29 3.28 -1.67 4.69
CA TYR A 29 4.67 -1.99 5.02
C TYR A 29 4.79 -2.97 6.19
N GLY A 30 3.85 -2.98 7.12
CA GLY A 30 3.73 -4.03 8.13
C GLY A 30 3.59 -5.41 7.49
N PHE A 31 2.69 -5.54 6.50
CA PHE A 31 2.53 -6.79 5.73
C PHE A 31 3.74 -7.14 4.88
N VAL A 32 4.39 -6.16 4.24
CA VAL A 32 5.63 -6.37 3.48
C VAL A 32 6.71 -6.92 4.41
N TYR A 33 6.86 -6.34 5.61
CA TYR A 33 7.85 -6.79 6.59
C TYR A 33 7.57 -8.21 7.08
N THR A 34 6.33 -8.51 7.49
CA THR A 34 5.98 -9.87 7.93
C THR A 34 6.15 -10.89 6.81
N SER A 35 5.83 -10.52 5.57
CA SER A 35 6.08 -11.35 4.39
C SER A 35 7.56 -11.60 4.17
N LEU A 36 8.41 -10.59 4.34
CA LEU A 36 9.86 -10.72 4.22
C LEU A 36 10.43 -11.71 5.25
N VAL A 37 9.96 -11.62 6.50
CA VAL A 37 10.33 -12.55 7.57
C VAL A 37 9.88 -13.97 7.23
N ALA A 38 8.64 -14.15 6.77
CA ALA A 38 8.11 -15.45 6.40
C ALA A 38 8.89 -16.10 5.23
N VAL A 39 9.18 -15.33 4.17
CA VAL A 39 10.00 -15.80 3.05
C VAL A 39 11.41 -16.17 3.51
N ARG A 40 12.01 -15.41 4.43
CA ARG A 40 13.33 -15.73 4.97
C ARG A 40 13.34 -17.07 5.71
N LEU A 41 12.32 -17.34 6.53
CA LEU A 41 12.17 -18.61 7.23
C LEU A 41 11.97 -19.77 6.24
N ALA A 42 11.06 -19.61 5.28
CA ALA A 42 10.79 -20.63 4.28
C ALA A 42 12.01 -20.90 3.37
N THR A 43 12.77 -19.86 3.01
CA THR A 43 13.99 -20.00 2.21
C THR A 43 15.05 -20.81 2.97
N ALA A 44 15.20 -20.57 4.28
CA ALA A 44 16.11 -21.34 5.11
C ALA A 44 15.67 -22.81 5.28
N GLN A 45 14.36 -23.06 5.37
CA GLN A 45 13.79 -24.39 5.60
C GLN A 45 13.71 -25.26 4.33
N TYR A 46 13.32 -24.66 3.21
CA TYR A 46 13.03 -25.37 1.95
C TYR A 46 14.09 -25.14 0.86
N HIS A 47 15.22 -24.52 1.21
CA HIS A 47 16.33 -24.21 0.27
C HIS A 47 15.87 -23.49 -0.99
N LEU A 48 14.92 -22.56 -0.86
CA LEU A 48 14.41 -21.78 -1.99
C LEU A 48 15.49 -20.85 -2.55
N THR A 49 15.33 -20.47 -3.81
CA THR A 49 16.22 -19.49 -4.44
C THR A 49 15.83 -18.07 -4.03
N PHE A 50 16.76 -17.12 -4.23
CA PHE A 50 16.55 -15.70 -3.97
C PHE A 50 15.30 -15.12 -4.67
N MET A 51 14.81 -15.77 -5.73
CA MET A 51 13.59 -15.39 -6.45
C MET A 51 12.35 -15.40 -5.55
N ALA A 52 12.35 -16.13 -4.43
CA ALA A 52 11.27 -16.11 -3.46
C ALA A 52 11.04 -14.73 -2.81
N TYR A 53 12.04 -13.84 -2.79
CA TYR A 53 11.87 -12.47 -2.28
C TYR A 53 11.21 -11.51 -3.27
N MET A 54 11.12 -11.90 -4.55
CA MET A 54 10.70 -11.00 -5.62
C MET A 54 9.33 -10.35 -5.37
N PRO A 55 8.27 -11.07 -4.97
CA PRO A 55 6.96 -10.46 -4.75
C PRO A 55 6.98 -9.41 -3.64
N VAL A 56 7.77 -9.63 -2.59
CA VAL A 56 7.92 -8.72 -1.46
C VAL A 56 8.67 -7.44 -1.88
N VAL A 57 9.76 -7.58 -2.63
CA VAL A 57 10.52 -6.44 -3.16
C VAL A 57 9.67 -5.62 -4.15
N LEU A 58 8.89 -6.27 -5.00
CA LEU A 58 7.98 -5.59 -5.91
C LEU A 58 6.92 -4.79 -5.14
N ALA A 59 6.32 -5.36 -4.10
CA ALA A 59 5.35 -4.64 -3.26
C ALA A 59 5.99 -3.39 -2.60
N MET A 60 7.23 -3.50 -2.13
CA MET A 60 8.00 -2.40 -1.53
C MET A 60 8.21 -1.23 -2.50
N ILE A 61 8.37 -1.49 -3.80
CA ILE A 61 8.61 -0.45 -4.82
C ILE A 61 7.29 0.08 -5.39
N ILE A 62 6.33 -0.81 -5.65
CA ILE A 62 5.06 -0.46 -6.30
C ILE A 62 4.22 0.43 -5.40
N TYR A 63 4.18 0.16 -4.09
CA TYR A 63 3.27 0.88 -3.21
C TYR A 63 3.57 2.39 -3.08
N PRO A 64 4.83 2.84 -2.91
CA PRO A 64 5.18 4.25 -3.01
C PRO A 64 4.73 4.91 -4.32
N VAL A 65 4.84 4.20 -5.44
CA VAL A 65 4.41 4.70 -6.76
C VAL A 65 2.88 4.88 -6.80
N VAL A 66 2.12 3.93 -6.25
CA VAL A 66 0.66 4.04 -6.11
C VAL A 66 0.30 5.28 -5.29
N LEU A 67 0.95 5.46 -4.14
CA LEU A 67 0.73 6.61 -3.26
C LEU A 67 1.03 7.95 -3.96
N TYR A 68 2.13 8.01 -4.69
CA TYR A 68 2.47 9.19 -5.47
C TYR A 68 1.40 9.51 -6.53
N ARG A 69 0.94 8.50 -7.27
CA ARG A 69 -0.11 8.67 -8.29
C ARG A 69 -1.45 9.07 -7.69
N THR A 70 -1.86 8.48 -6.56
CA THR A 70 -3.14 8.81 -5.91
C THR A 70 -3.11 10.22 -5.32
N ARG A 71 -1.98 10.66 -4.77
CA ARG A 71 -1.80 12.05 -4.34
C ARG A 71 -1.94 13.04 -5.49
N ARG A 72 -1.32 12.76 -6.64
CA ARG A 72 -1.50 13.59 -7.85
C ARG A 72 -2.95 13.64 -8.32
N MET A 73 -3.65 12.50 -8.29
CA MET A 73 -5.09 12.46 -8.62
C MET A 73 -5.94 13.28 -7.65
N PHE A 74 -5.61 13.26 -6.36
CA PHE A 74 -6.33 14.05 -5.35
C PHE A 74 -6.15 15.56 -5.56
N LEU A 75 -4.94 16.00 -5.91
CA LEU A 75 -4.64 17.40 -6.22
C LEU A 75 -5.32 17.89 -7.50
N LEU A 76 -5.58 16.99 -8.46
CA LEU A 76 -6.34 17.28 -9.69
C LEU A 76 -7.87 17.19 -9.50
N GLU A 77 -8.34 17.39 -8.27
CA GLU A 77 -9.76 17.33 -7.85
C GLU A 77 -10.49 16.00 -8.08
N LYS A 78 -9.79 14.96 -8.56
CA LYS A 78 -10.34 13.59 -8.72
C LYS A 78 -10.31 12.83 -7.39
N ARG A 79 -10.83 13.44 -6.32
CA ARG A 79 -10.69 13.02 -4.91
C ARG A 79 -11.25 11.62 -4.63
N LEU A 80 -12.50 11.35 -5.04
CA LEU A 80 -13.14 10.03 -4.84
C LEU A 80 -12.36 8.91 -5.55
N ARG A 81 -11.95 9.17 -6.79
CA ARG A 81 -11.15 8.23 -7.58
C ARG A 81 -9.79 7.99 -6.92
N ALA A 82 -9.13 9.04 -6.42
CA ALA A 82 -7.85 8.91 -5.72
C ALA A 82 -7.96 8.01 -4.47
N ILE A 83 -9.00 8.21 -3.65
CA ILE A 83 -9.25 7.39 -2.45
C ILE A 83 -9.54 5.94 -2.84
N GLY A 84 -10.43 5.72 -3.81
CA GLY A 84 -10.77 4.37 -4.28
C GLY A 84 -9.55 3.61 -4.81
N TRP A 85 -8.72 4.25 -5.63
CA TRP A 85 -7.48 3.63 -6.12
C TRP A 85 -6.46 3.37 -5.01
N MET A 86 -6.34 4.28 -4.05
CA MET A 86 -5.41 4.11 -2.93
C MET A 86 -5.79 2.89 -2.08
N LEU A 87 -7.06 2.76 -1.70
CA LEU A 87 -7.57 1.63 -0.93
C LEU A 87 -7.53 0.33 -1.74
N GLY A 88 -7.92 0.38 -3.02
CA GLY A 88 -7.93 -0.79 -3.90
C GLY A 88 -6.54 -1.40 -4.06
N TRP A 89 -5.53 -0.58 -4.35
CA TRP A 89 -4.15 -1.08 -4.48
C TRP A 89 -3.56 -1.56 -3.17
N ALA A 90 -3.88 -0.91 -2.04
CA ALA A 90 -3.46 -1.41 -0.73
C ALA A 90 -4.01 -2.82 -0.47
N SER A 91 -5.31 -3.04 -0.74
CA SER A 91 -5.94 -4.35 -0.61
C SER A 91 -5.33 -5.39 -1.55
N VAL A 92 -5.14 -5.05 -2.83
CA VAL A 92 -4.53 -5.96 -3.82
C VAL A 92 -3.14 -6.42 -3.38
N ILE A 93 -2.29 -5.52 -2.88
CA ILE A 93 -0.94 -5.86 -2.43
C ILE A 93 -0.99 -6.80 -1.23
N ILE A 94 -1.81 -6.50 -0.22
CA ILE A 94 -1.93 -7.33 0.98
C ILE A 94 -2.41 -8.74 0.63
N VAL A 95 -3.48 -8.85 -0.18
CA VAL A 95 -4.03 -10.14 -0.59
C VAL A 95 -3.04 -10.91 -1.46
N ALA A 96 -2.35 -10.24 -2.39
CA ALA A 96 -1.34 -10.87 -3.24
C ALA A 96 -0.17 -11.42 -2.42
N LEU A 97 0.32 -10.66 -1.43
CA LEU A 97 1.37 -11.13 -0.52
C LEU A 97 0.89 -12.33 0.30
N TYR A 98 -0.32 -12.29 0.83
CA TYR A 98 -0.87 -13.41 1.60
C TYR A 98 -1.05 -14.67 0.76
N ALA A 99 -1.64 -14.57 -0.43
CA ALA A 99 -1.80 -15.68 -1.36
C ALA A 99 -0.45 -16.25 -1.81
N PHE A 100 0.56 -15.40 -2.00
CA PHE A 100 1.92 -15.83 -2.29
C PHE A 100 2.52 -16.63 -1.12
N LEU A 101 2.40 -16.13 0.12
CA LEU A 101 2.90 -16.83 1.30
C LEU A 101 2.19 -18.18 1.52
N SER A 102 0.88 -18.26 1.26
CA SER A 102 0.13 -19.51 1.41
C SER A 102 0.54 -20.59 0.40
N GLN A 103 1.13 -20.20 -0.73
CA GLN A 103 1.72 -21.14 -1.70
C GLN A 103 3.14 -21.54 -1.33
N LEU A 104 3.83 -20.73 -0.52
CA LEU A 104 5.20 -20.99 -0.08
C LEU A 104 5.29 -21.95 1.09
N ILE A 105 4.26 -21.99 1.94
CA ILE A 105 4.18 -22.86 3.12
C ILE A 105 3.29 -24.05 2.73
N PRO A 106 3.86 -25.21 2.34
CA PRO A 106 3.07 -26.43 2.27
C PRO A 106 2.61 -26.77 3.68
N VAL A 107 1.28 -26.76 3.90
CA VAL A 107 0.64 -27.27 5.11
C VAL A 107 0.88 -28.77 5.23
#